data_AF-A0A8J7LE09-F1
#
_entry.id   AF-A0A8J7LE09-F1
#
_cell.length_a   1.000
_cell.length_b   1.000
_cell.length_c   1.000
_cell.angle_alpha   90.00
_cell.angle_beta   90.00
_cell.angle_gamma   90.00
#
_symmetry.space_group_name_H-M   'P 1'
#
loop_
_entity.id
_entity.type
_entity.pdbx_description
1 polymer ?
#
loop_
_entity_poly.entity_id
_entity_poly.type
_entity_poly.pdbx_seq_one_letter_code
_entity_poly.pdbx_strand_id
1 'polypeptide(L)'
;MLETKILNYLNYLGDSEYMAEVVTSPGAVDTLIKLLESQDEIIVGDACLFITDFVLSCSRNDVCKLSWETNLGSAIIPELEHLVFANNHFIRKQVIYTLGKICSYNSVPVLLHAFHQFRDQDPILLPRLIGELFWLGVDNRCDVIESMIFSAQYITRWSVLETLHQFIYDSQLEDANFLIRYKFCEKLRQDSNLLVRAQAEYEFNFLDLNKRRFQENMCKSDYRKQKKILDKSQPFLCFSQIANSFTNYMHNQNLSTYIIQELENFIEEKHQNL
;
A
#
# COMPACT_ATOMS: atom_id res chain seq x y z
N MET A 1 -17.57 18.98 -19.69
CA MET A 1 -16.44 19.94 -19.58
C MET A 1 -15.67 19.73 -18.28
N LEU A 2 -16.32 19.69 -17.12
CA LEU A 2 -15.64 19.42 -15.83
C LEU A 2 -14.94 18.06 -15.78
N GLU A 3 -15.60 17.00 -16.27
CA GLU A 3 -15.00 15.67 -16.41
C GLU A 3 -13.66 15.72 -17.15
N THR A 4 -13.61 16.39 -18.31
CA THR A 4 -12.38 16.60 -19.08
C THR A 4 -11.34 17.41 -18.30
N LYS A 5 -11.74 18.41 -17.52
CA LYS A 5 -10.81 19.20 -16.69
C LYS A 5 -10.19 18.36 -15.58
N ILE A 6 -10.99 17.50 -14.94
CA ILE A 6 -10.53 16.57 -13.89
C ILE A 6 -9.60 15.53 -14.51
N LEU A 7 -10.00 14.84 -15.57
CA LEU A 7 -9.18 13.77 -16.17
C LEU A 7 -7.87 14.28 -16.81
N ASN A 8 -7.81 15.55 -17.20
CA ASN A 8 -6.59 16.15 -17.78
C ASN A 8 -5.83 17.06 -16.81
N TYR A 9 -6.13 17.01 -15.50
CA TYR A 9 -5.55 17.94 -14.53
C TYR A 9 -4.03 17.83 -14.40
N LEU A 10 -3.43 16.69 -14.75
CA LEU A 10 -1.99 16.48 -14.70
C LEU A 10 -1.20 17.45 -15.60
N ASN A 11 -1.84 17.99 -16.64
CA ASN A 11 -1.24 19.06 -17.47
C ASN A 11 -1.10 20.40 -16.71
N TYR A 12 -1.70 20.49 -15.52
CA TYR A 12 -1.76 21.65 -14.64
C TYR A 12 -1.24 21.31 -13.24
N LEU A 13 -0.36 20.30 -13.13
CA LEU A 13 0.17 19.87 -11.84
C LEU A 13 0.91 21.03 -11.14
N GLY A 14 0.52 21.34 -9.91
CA GLY A 14 1.06 22.45 -9.12
C GLY A 14 0.37 23.80 -9.37
N ASP A 15 -0.57 23.88 -10.31
CA ASP A 15 -1.42 25.05 -10.51
C ASP A 15 -2.62 24.99 -9.56
N SER A 16 -2.48 25.66 -8.41
CA SER A 16 -3.53 25.69 -7.37
C SER A 16 -4.75 26.52 -7.79
N GLU A 17 -4.60 27.46 -8.72
CA GLU A 17 -5.72 28.25 -9.25
C GLU A 17 -6.59 27.42 -10.18
N TYR A 18 -5.97 26.63 -11.07
CA TYR A 18 -6.69 25.66 -11.90
C TYR A 18 -7.50 24.68 -11.05
N MET A 19 -6.89 24.11 -10.01
CA MET A 19 -7.60 23.19 -9.11
C MET A 19 -8.76 23.89 -8.39
N ALA A 20 -8.55 25.12 -7.89
CA ALA A 20 -9.59 25.92 -7.26
C ALA A 20 -10.78 26.17 -8.20
N GLU A 21 -10.50 26.53 -9.46
CA GLU A 21 -11.51 26.74 -10.48
C GLU A 21 -12.35 25.47 -10.72
N VAL A 22 -11.70 24.31 -10.82
CA VAL A 22 -12.39 23.03 -11.03
C VAL A 22 -13.33 22.72 -9.87
N VAL A 23 -12.87 22.83 -8.62
CA VAL A 23 -13.67 22.43 -7.46
C VAL A 23 -14.75 23.43 -7.06
N THR A 24 -14.60 24.70 -7.42
CA THR A 24 -15.61 25.75 -7.19
C THR A 24 -16.64 25.84 -8.31
N SER A 25 -16.40 25.16 -9.43
CA SER A 25 -17.35 25.12 -10.55
C SER A 25 -18.65 24.40 -10.15
N PRO A 26 -19.83 24.89 -10.59
CA PRO A 26 -21.10 24.22 -10.34
C PRO A 26 -21.10 22.77 -10.87
N GLY A 27 -21.52 21.82 -10.02
CA GLY A 27 -21.54 20.39 -10.35
C GLY A 27 -20.20 19.66 -10.20
N ALA A 28 -19.18 20.27 -9.60
CA ALA A 28 -17.89 19.62 -9.34
C ALA A 28 -18.02 18.34 -8.51
N VAL A 29 -18.82 18.39 -7.43
CA VAL A 29 -19.10 17.23 -6.56
C VAL A 29 -19.76 16.11 -7.36
N ASP A 30 -20.88 16.39 -8.04
CA ASP A 30 -21.59 15.39 -8.86
C ASP A 30 -20.69 14.80 -9.96
N THR A 31 -19.82 15.62 -10.55
CA THR A 31 -18.87 15.16 -11.56
C THR A 31 -17.84 14.21 -10.96
N LEU A 32 -17.28 14.52 -9.79
CA LEU A 32 -16.33 13.64 -9.11
C LEU A 32 -16.97 12.32 -8.69
N ILE A 33 -18.18 12.36 -8.12
CA ILE A 33 -18.94 11.16 -7.78
C ILE A 33 -19.17 10.30 -9.03
N LYS A 34 -19.64 10.90 -10.13
CA LYS A 34 -19.83 10.20 -11.41
C LYS A 34 -18.54 9.51 -11.90
N LEU A 35 -17.37 10.14 -11.72
CA LEU A 35 -16.09 9.54 -12.12
C LEU A 35 -15.69 8.39 -11.19
N LEU A 36 -15.94 8.53 -9.88
CA LEU A 36 -15.71 7.47 -8.90
C LEU A 36 -16.64 6.26 -9.10
N GLU A 37 -17.86 6.48 -9.59
CA GLU A 37 -18.84 5.42 -9.92
C GLU A 37 -18.53 4.70 -11.26
N SER A 38 -17.51 5.15 -12.00
CA SER A 38 -17.09 4.51 -13.24
C SER A 38 -16.66 3.06 -13.01
N GLN A 39 -16.96 2.19 -13.97
CA GLN A 39 -16.46 0.80 -13.98
C GLN A 39 -15.03 0.69 -14.53
N ASP A 40 -14.51 1.77 -15.12
CA ASP A 40 -13.15 1.86 -15.67
C ASP A 40 -12.17 2.26 -14.56
N GLU A 41 -11.24 1.36 -14.20
CA GLU A 41 -10.27 1.63 -13.14
C GLU A 41 -9.33 2.80 -13.44
N ILE A 42 -9.12 3.15 -14.71
CA ILE A 42 -8.28 4.28 -15.11
C ILE A 42 -9.00 5.57 -14.75
N ILE A 43 -10.29 5.68 -15.09
CA ILE A 43 -11.12 6.86 -14.75
C ILE A 43 -11.21 7.04 -13.24
N VAL A 44 -11.45 5.96 -12.49
CA VAL A 44 -11.50 6.01 -11.02
C VAL A 44 -10.14 6.39 -10.45
N GLY A 45 -9.06 5.84 -11.01
CA GLY A 45 -7.68 6.15 -10.63
C GLY A 45 -7.34 7.62 -10.82
N ASP A 46 -7.69 8.21 -11.98
CA ASP A 46 -7.47 9.62 -12.28
C ASP A 46 -8.26 10.54 -11.36
N ALA A 47 -9.52 10.19 -11.05
CA ALA A 47 -10.34 10.92 -10.09
C ALA A 47 -9.74 10.85 -8.67
N CYS A 48 -9.29 9.66 -8.24
CA CYS A 48 -8.61 9.46 -6.97
C CYS A 48 -7.31 10.27 -6.85
N LEU A 49 -6.54 10.35 -7.94
CA LEU A 49 -5.31 11.14 -7.99
C LEU A 49 -5.59 12.64 -7.93
N PHE A 50 -6.59 13.12 -8.70
CA PHE A 50 -7.06 14.50 -8.62
C PHE A 50 -7.47 14.88 -7.19
N ILE A 51 -8.30 14.05 -6.53
CA ILE A 51 -8.73 14.28 -5.13
C ILE A 51 -7.52 14.36 -4.20
N THR A 52 -6.56 13.45 -4.35
CA THR A 52 -5.35 13.41 -3.52
C THR A 52 -4.53 14.68 -3.67
N ASP A 53 -4.20 15.06 -4.91
CA ASP A 53 -3.38 16.24 -5.19
C ASP A 53 -4.12 17.53 -4.82
N PHE A 54 -5.44 17.57 -5.03
CA PHE A 54 -6.29 18.67 -4.59
C PHE A 54 -6.14 18.87 -3.09
N VAL A 55 -6.45 17.86 -2.26
CA VAL A 55 -6.41 17.98 -0.79
C VAL A 55 -5.01 18.34 -0.28
N LEU A 56 -3.96 17.73 -0.83
CA LEU A 56 -2.59 18.03 -0.42
C LEU A 56 -2.19 19.47 -0.77
N SER A 57 -2.64 19.96 -1.93
CA SER A 57 -2.39 21.33 -2.40
C SER A 57 -3.30 22.36 -1.70
N CYS A 58 -4.49 21.95 -1.23
CA CYS A 58 -5.46 22.80 -0.51
C CYS A 58 -4.87 23.46 0.73
N SER A 59 -3.88 22.81 1.37
CA SER A 59 -3.21 23.34 2.56
C SER A 59 -2.62 24.75 2.38
N ARG A 60 -2.45 25.20 1.13
CA ARG A 60 -1.89 26.51 0.77
C ARG A 60 -2.90 27.50 0.18
N ASN A 61 -4.16 27.10 -0.02
CA ASN A 61 -5.20 27.95 -0.62
C ASN A 61 -6.50 27.89 0.19
N ASP A 62 -6.90 29.02 0.78
CA ASP A 62 -8.07 29.11 1.66
C ASP A 62 -9.40 28.74 0.98
N VAL A 63 -9.55 29.05 -0.31
CA VAL A 63 -10.76 28.70 -1.07
C VAL A 63 -10.86 27.19 -1.23
N CYS A 64 -9.76 26.54 -1.59
CA CYS A 64 -9.72 25.09 -1.75
C CYS A 64 -9.95 24.38 -0.40
N LYS A 65 -9.31 24.88 0.67
CA LYS A 65 -9.52 24.36 2.03
C LYS A 65 -10.99 24.47 2.45
N LEU A 66 -11.60 25.65 2.31
CA LEU A 66 -13.00 25.87 2.66
C LEU A 66 -13.93 24.97 1.83
N SER A 67 -13.67 24.83 0.53
CA SER A 67 -14.44 23.97 -0.37
C SER A 67 -14.40 22.49 0.05
N TRP A 68 -13.23 22.00 0.45
CA TRP A 68 -13.08 20.65 0.99
C TRP A 68 -13.82 20.44 2.30
N GLU A 69 -13.62 21.34 3.28
CA GLU A 69 -14.18 21.21 4.62
C GLU A 69 -15.71 21.39 4.67
N THR A 70 -16.28 22.19 3.78
CA THR A 70 -17.72 22.54 3.82
C THR A 70 -18.59 21.73 2.88
N ASN A 71 -18.04 21.16 1.81
CA ASN A 71 -18.83 20.51 0.77
C ASN A 71 -18.20 19.19 0.29
N LEU A 72 -17.05 19.26 -0.41
CA LEU A 72 -16.49 18.10 -1.12
C LEU A 72 -16.17 16.93 -0.20
N GLY A 73 -15.48 17.16 0.92
CA GLY A 73 -15.04 16.07 1.81
C GLY A 73 -16.22 15.25 2.32
N SER A 74 -17.32 15.92 2.69
CA SER A 74 -18.53 15.26 3.21
C SER A 74 -19.25 14.39 2.18
N ALA A 75 -19.11 14.69 0.89
CA ALA A 75 -19.74 13.94 -0.19
C ALA A 75 -18.81 12.87 -0.79
N ILE A 76 -17.52 13.16 -0.89
CA ILE A 76 -16.54 12.28 -1.56
C ILE A 76 -16.03 11.16 -0.66
N ILE A 77 -15.84 11.41 0.65
CA ILE A 77 -15.31 10.39 1.56
C ILE A 77 -16.24 9.16 1.64
N PRO A 78 -17.58 9.28 1.78
CA PRO A 78 -18.47 8.12 1.77
C PRO A 78 -18.38 7.27 0.50
N GLU A 79 -18.22 7.91 -0.67
CA GLU A 79 -18.08 7.18 -1.94
C GLU A 79 -16.74 6.44 -2.03
N LEU A 80 -15.66 7.06 -1.56
CA LEU A 80 -14.38 6.37 -1.42
C LEU A 80 -14.51 5.18 -0.45
N GLU A 81 -15.12 5.37 0.72
CA GLU A 81 -15.34 4.28 1.68
C GLU A 81 -16.14 3.11 1.08
N HIS A 82 -17.16 3.39 0.27
CA HIS A 82 -17.91 2.35 -0.46
C HIS A 82 -17.00 1.61 -1.46
N LEU A 83 -16.18 2.33 -2.23
CA LEU A 83 -15.30 1.75 -3.25
C LEU A 83 -14.12 0.95 -2.67
N VAL A 84 -13.81 1.07 -1.37
CA VAL A 84 -12.87 0.16 -0.68
C VAL A 84 -13.31 -1.30 -0.84
N PHE A 85 -14.61 -1.56 -1.02
CA PHE A 85 -15.17 -2.90 -1.22
C PHE A 85 -15.54 -3.21 -2.67
N ALA A 86 -15.11 -2.38 -3.63
CA ALA A 86 -15.31 -2.66 -5.05
C ALA A 86 -14.70 -4.02 -5.41
N ASN A 87 -15.31 -4.75 -6.36
CA ASN A 87 -14.76 -6.03 -6.81
C ASN A 87 -13.40 -5.88 -7.52
N ASN A 88 -13.16 -4.75 -8.18
CA ASN A 88 -11.92 -4.48 -8.90
C ASN A 88 -10.75 -4.19 -7.95
N HIS A 89 -9.70 -5.02 -7.99
CA HIS A 89 -8.48 -4.89 -7.19
C HIS A 89 -7.80 -3.52 -7.36
N PHE A 90 -7.74 -3.02 -8.59
CA PHE A 90 -7.07 -1.75 -8.89
C PHE A 90 -7.84 -0.57 -8.30
N ILE A 91 -9.18 -0.59 -8.37
CA ILE A 91 -10.03 0.42 -7.73
C ILE A 91 -9.79 0.44 -6.22
N ARG A 92 -9.87 -0.73 -5.55
CA ARG A 92 -9.60 -0.82 -4.10
C ARG A 92 -8.25 -0.22 -3.75
N LYS A 93 -7.20 -0.58 -4.50
CA LYS A 93 -5.83 -0.12 -4.26
C LYS A 93 -5.68 1.40 -4.37
N GLN A 94 -6.34 2.03 -5.34
CA GLN A 94 -6.31 3.50 -5.51
C GLN A 94 -7.11 4.21 -4.43
N VAL A 95 -8.30 3.72 -4.13
CA VAL A 95 -9.20 4.32 -3.13
C VAL A 95 -8.60 4.27 -1.73
N ILE A 96 -8.03 3.12 -1.35
CA ILE A 96 -7.32 2.96 -0.06
C ILE A 96 -6.17 3.96 0.04
N TYR A 97 -5.40 4.14 -1.04
CA TYR A 97 -4.34 5.16 -1.07
C TYR A 97 -4.88 6.55 -0.85
N THR A 98 -5.92 6.93 -1.59
CA THR A 98 -6.51 8.25 -1.54
C THR A 98 -7.01 8.56 -0.12
N LEU A 99 -7.75 7.64 0.50
CA LEU A 99 -8.19 7.78 1.91
C LEU A 99 -7.01 8.01 2.87
N GLY A 100 -5.92 7.26 2.70
CA GLY A 100 -4.70 7.44 3.47
C GLY A 100 -4.04 8.81 3.27
N LYS A 101 -3.91 9.27 2.02
CA LYS A 101 -3.21 10.53 1.69
C LYS A 101 -4.01 11.79 1.95
N ILE A 102 -5.34 11.72 1.90
CA ILE A 102 -6.19 12.82 2.36
C ILE A 102 -6.35 12.85 3.89
N CYS A 103 -5.65 11.96 4.60
CA CYS A 103 -5.69 11.83 6.05
C CYS A 103 -7.12 11.62 6.58
N SER A 104 -7.89 10.73 5.94
CA SER A 104 -9.26 10.41 6.36
C SER A 104 -9.26 9.52 7.61
N TYR A 105 -8.95 10.11 8.78
CA TYR A 105 -8.87 9.39 10.05
C TYR A 105 -10.20 8.71 10.42
N ASN A 106 -11.33 9.29 10.02
CA ASN A 106 -12.66 8.72 10.26
C ASN A 106 -12.93 7.44 9.45
N SER A 107 -12.15 7.19 8.39
CA SER A 107 -12.26 5.99 7.55
C SER A 107 -11.48 4.79 8.10
N VAL A 108 -10.73 4.94 9.21
CA VAL A 108 -9.99 3.83 9.83
C VAL A 108 -10.87 2.62 10.15
N PRO A 109 -12.10 2.75 10.70
CA PRO A 109 -12.99 1.60 10.91
C PRO A 109 -13.35 0.87 9.62
N VAL A 110 -13.57 1.60 8.52
CA VAL A 110 -13.88 1.03 7.20
C VAL A 110 -12.67 0.28 6.64
N LEU A 111 -11.48 0.85 6.75
CA LEU A 111 -10.24 0.22 6.31
C LEU A 111 -9.88 -1.03 7.14
N LEU A 112 -10.16 -1.01 8.45
CA LEU A 112 -10.03 -2.19 9.31
C LEU A 112 -11.02 -3.29 8.92
N HIS A 113 -12.26 -2.93 8.60
CA HIS A 113 -13.23 -3.89 8.10
C HIS A 113 -12.76 -4.53 6.77
N ALA A 114 -12.27 -3.70 5.84
CA ALA A 114 -11.69 -4.16 4.58
C ALA A 114 -10.48 -5.09 4.81
N PHE A 115 -9.63 -4.78 5.80
CA PHE A 115 -8.51 -5.64 6.15
C PHE A 115 -9.00 -7.04 6.54
N HIS A 116 -9.99 -7.14 7.43
CA HIS A 116 -10.53 -8.43 7.84
C HIS A 116 -11.20 -9.19 6.70
N GLN A 117 -11.89 -8.49 5.79
CA GLN A 117 -12.53 -9.11 4.64
C GLN A 117 -11.51 -9.66 3.63
N PHE A 118 -10.47 -8.87 3.32
CA PHE A 118 -9.54 -9.19 2.24
C PHE A 118 -8.27 -9.91 2.68
N ARG A 119 -8.01 -10.06 3.99
CA ARG A 119 -6.79 -10.66 4.57
C ARG A 119 -6.35 -11.97 3.88
N ASP A 120 -7.29 -12.86 3.61
CA ASP A 120 -6.99 -14.17 3.01
C ASP A 120 -7.57 -14.32 1.60
N GLN A 121 -8.02 -13.21 0.99
CA GLN A 121 -8.61 -13.16 -0.34
C GLN A 121 -7.77 -12.35 -1.33
N ASP A 122 -7.10 -11.29 -0.86
CA ASP A 122 -6.29 -10.42 -1.70
C ASP A 122 -4.96 -10.03 -1.01
N PRO A 123 -3.99 -10.95 -0.89
CA PRO A 123 -2.70 -10.69 -0.26
C PRO A 123 -1.90 -9.56 -0.92
N ILE A 124 -2.10 -9.32 -2.21
CA ILE A 124 -1.42 -8.26 -2.98
C ILE A 124 -1.86 -6.87 -2.52
N LEU A 125 -3.13 -6.72 -2.08
CA LEU A 125 -3.64 -5.46 -1.55
C LEU A 125 -3.12 -5.15 -0.15
N LEU A 126 -2.78 -6.16 0.66
CA LEU A 126 -2.53 -5.99 2.09
C LEU A 126 -1.40 -5.02 2.44
N PRO A 127 -0.22 -5.03 1.78
CA PRO A 127 0.82 -4.07 2.10
C PRO A 127 0.33 -2.63 1.98
N ARG A 128 -0.44 -2.31 0.92
CA ARG A 128 -1.01 -0.97 0.74
C ARG A 128 -2.02 -0.63 1.84
N LEU A 129 -2.97 -1.54 2.10
CA LEU A 129 -4.02 -1.32 3.09
C LEU A 129 -3.46 -1.11 4.50
N ILE A 130 -2.52 -1.95 4.90
CA ILE A 130 -1.89 -1.87 6.22
C ILE A 130 -1.01 -0.62 6.30
N GLY A 131 -0.30 -0.30 5.22
CA GLY A 131 0.50 0.92 5.14
C GLY A 131 -0.33 2.18 5.40
N GLU A 132 -1.49 2.31 4.77
CA GLU A 132 -2.37 3.46 5.01
C GLU A 132 -3.05 3.41 6.38
N LEU A 133 -3.42 2.22 6.90
CA LEU A 133 -3.89 2.08 8.29
C LEU A 133 -2.84 2.55 9.30
N PHE A 134 -1.57 2.20 9.09
CA PHE A 134 -0.47 2.60 9.96
C PHE A 134 -0.21 4.09 9.84
N TRP A 135 -0.27 4.63 8.61
CA TRP A 135 -0.17 6.06 8.34
C TRP A 135 -1.26 6.86 9.07
N LEU A 136 -2.49 6.37 9.07
CA LEU A 136 -3.63 6.98 9.78
C LEU A 136 -3.62 6.74 11.30
N GLY A 137 -2.59 6.09 11.84
CA GLY A 137 -2.39 5.98 13.28
C GLY A 137 -3.22 4.89 13.95
N VAL A 138 -3.51 3.78 13.26
CA VAL A 138 -4.17 2.64 13.91
C VAL A 138 -3.37 2.14 15.13
N ASP A 139 -4.04 1.96 16.28
CA ASP A 139 -3.38 1.65 17.55
C ASP A 139 -2.88 0.20 17.64
N ASN A 140 -3.60 -0.75 17.03
CA ASN A 140 -3.38 -2.19 17.17
C ASN A 140 -2.47 -2.78 16.06
N ARG A 141 -1.41 -2.06 15.68
CA ARG A 141 -0.51 -2.46 14.58
C ARG A 141 0.04 -3.88 14.72
N CYS A 142 0.48 -4.25 15.92
CA CYS A 142 1.00 -5.58 16.21
C CYS A 142 -0.06 -6.67 15.99
N ASP A 143 -1.30 -6.43 16.41
CA ASP A 143 -2.38 -7.42 16.30
C ASP A 143 -2.78 -7.64 14.83
N VAL A 144 -2.80 -6.56 14.03
CA VAL A 144 -3.02 -6.64 12.58
C VAL A 144 -1.97 -7.54 11.93
N ILE A 145 -0.68 -7.29 12.20
CA ILE A 145 0.42 -8.12 11.64
C ILE A 145 0.38 -9.55 12.18
N GLU A 146 0.15 -9.75 13.49
CA GLU A 146 0.04 -11.08 14.08
C GLU A 146 -1.09 -11.90 13.45
N SER A 147 -2.23 -11.28 13.18
CA SER A 147 -3.34 -11.97 12.53
C SER A 147 -3.01 -12.48 11.13
N MET A 148 -2.12 -11.80 10.40
CA MET A 148 -1.63 -12.27 9.09
C MET A 148 -0.63 -13.41 9.24
N ILE A 149 0.29 -13.32 10.21
CA ILE A 149 1.29 -14.37 10.49
C ILE A 149 0.62 -15.69 10.88
N PHE A 150 -0.55 -15.65 11.52
CA PHE A 150 -1.33 -16.84 11.84
C PHE A 150 -2.30 -17.28 10.73
N SER A 151 -2.30 -16.64 9.57
CA SER A 151 -3.11 -17.08 8.44
C SER A 151 -2.69 -18.46 7.96
N ALA A 152 -3.67 -19.28 7.57
CA ALA A 152 -3.42 -20.55 6.90
C ALA A 152 -2.76 -20.34 5.52
N GLN A 153 -3.05 -19.20 4.87
CA GLN A 153 -2.52 -18.86 3.56
C GLN A 153 -1.09 -18.37 3.67
N TYR A 154 -0.14 -19.12 3.09
CA TYR A 154 1.27 -18.73 3.16
C TYR A 154 1.54 -17.41 2.44
N ILE A 155 0.78 -17.09 1.39
CA ILE A 155 0.92 -15.82 0.64
C ILE A 155 0.53 -14.63 1.53
N THR A 156 -0.50 -14.76 2.35
CA THR A 156 -0.84 -13.75 3.36
C THR A 156 0.30 -13.57 4.36
N ARG A 157 0.85 -14.67 4.89
CA ARG A 157 2.03 -14.62 5.77
C ARG A 157 3.24 -13.99 5.06
N TRP A 158 3.42 -14.27 3.78
CA TRP A 158 4.51 -13.75 2.96
C TRP A 158 4.42 -12.24 2.76
N SER A 159 3.21 -11.72 2.53
CA SER A 159 2.93 -10.29 2.35
C SER A 159 3.28 -9.44 3.56
N VAL A 160 3.37 -10.05 4.76
CA VAL A 160 3.85 -9.38 5.97
C VAL A 160 5.26 -8.83 5.76
N LEU A 161 6.15 -9.57 5.09
CA LEU A 161 7.53 -9.13 4.89
C LEU A 161 7.61 -7.85 4.05
N GLU A 162 6.74 -7.72 3.05
CA GLU A 162 6.63 -6.49 2.25
C GLU A 162 6.06 -5.33 3.08
N THR A 163 5.02 -5.60 3.86
CA THR A 163 4.40 -4.63 4.77
C THR A 163 5.43 -4.06 5.75
N LEU A 164 6.23 -4.94 6.35
CA LEU A 164 7.30 -4.56 7.27
C LEU A 164 8.44 -3.81 6.57
N HIS A 165 8.71 -4.08 5.29
CA HIS A 165 9.76 -3.37 4.55
C HIS A 165 9.34 -1.94 4.16
N GLN A 166 8.10 -1.74 3.70
CA GLN A 166 7.66 -0.46 3.15
C GLN A 166 7.31 0.60 4.20
N PHE A 167 6.70 0.21 5.32
CA PHE A 167 6.03 1.17 6.23
C PHE A 167 6.70 1.33 7.59
N ILE A 168 7.76 0.56 7.82
CA ILE A 168 8.62 0.67 8.98
C ILE A 168 9.92 1.28 8.48
N TYR A 169 10.02 2.61 8.56
CA TYR A 169 11.19 3.38 8.11
C TYR A 169 12.50 2.71 8.53
N ASP A 170 13.52 2.79 7.66
CA ASP A 170 14.92 2.47 8.00
C ASP A 170 15.43 3.52 9.02
N SER A 171 14.95 3.40 10.25
CA SER A 171 15.53 4.10 11.38
C SER A 171 16.89 3.46 11.64
N GLN A 172 17.93 4.29 11.72
CA GLN A 172 19.27 3.83 12.10
C GLN A 172 19.37 3.45 13.58
N LEU A 173 18.26 3.52 14.32
CA LEU A 173 18.17 3.36 15.75
C LEU A 173 17.09 2.32 16.07
N GLU A 174 17.27 1.59 17.17
CA GLU A 174 16.29 0.61 17.66
C GLU A 174 15.02 1.30 18.19
N ASP A 175 14.21 1.84 17.28
CA ASP A 175 12.89 2.36 17.61
C ASP A 175 11.82 1.26 17.62
N ALA A 176 10.60 1.62 18.02
CA ALA A 176 9.48 0.67 18.08
C ALA A 176 9.23 -0.03 16.74
N ASN A 177 9.48 0.69 15.65
CA ASN A 177 9.37 0.23 14.28
C ASN A 177 10.40 -0.88 13.98
N PHE A 178 11.68 -0.63 14.26
CA PHE A 178 12.74 -1.64 14.14
C PHE A 178 12.41 -2.90 14.95
N LEU A 179 11.95 -2.75 16.20
CA LEU A 179 11.62 -3.88 17.07
C LEU A 179 10.45 -4.73 16.53
N ILE A 180 9.42 -4.08 15.97
CA ILE A 180 8.30 -4.78 15.30
C ILE A 180 8.83 -5.61 14.13
N ARG A 181 9.63 -5.01 13.25
CA ARG A 181 10.20 -5.70 12.08
C ARG A 181 11.11 -6.84 12.50
N TYR A 182 12.01 -6.63 13.46
CA TYR A 182 12.91 -7.67 13.97
C TYR A 182 12.13 -8.86 14.56
N LYS A 183 11.15 -8.60 15.44
CA LYS A 183 10.28 -9.63 16.06
C LYS A 183 9.56 -10.47 15.01
N PHE A 184 8.97 -9.85 13.99
CA PHE A 184 8.16 -10.57 13.01
C PHE A 184 8.98 -11.28 11.94
N CYS A 185 10.11 -10.73 11.52
CA CYS A 185 11.08 -11.46 10.70
C CYS A 185 11.60 -12.68 11.45
N GLU A 186 11.93 -12.56 12.75
CA GLU A 186 12.36 -13.70 13.57
C GLU A 186 11.32 -14.83 13.61
N LYS A 187 10.04 -14.48 13.84
CA LYS A 187 8.93 -15.46 13.80
C LYS A 187 8.82 -16.15 12.43
N LEU A 188 8.83 -15.38 11.34
CA LEU A 188 8.63 -15.90 9.97
C LEU A 188 9.81 -16.72 9.44
N ARG A 189 11.00 -16.66 10.07
CA ARG A 189 12.10 -17.60 9.77
C ARG A 189 11.79 -19.05 10.11
N GLN A 190 10.77 -19.28 10.93
CA GLN A 190 10.30 -20.63 11.28
C GLN A 190 9.04 -21.01 10.48
N ASP A 191 8.69 -20.25 9.44
CA ASP A 191 7.52 -20.55 8.61
C ASP A 191 7.66 -21.92 7.92
N SER A 192 6.51 -22.60 7.76
CA SER A 192 6.45 -23.90 7.09
C SER A 192 6.66 -23.79 5.58
N ASN A 193 6.36 -22.63 4.98
CA ASN A 193 6.57 -22.39 3.56
C ASN A 193 7.99 -21.89 3.28
N LEU A 194 8.65 -22.50 2.29
CA LEU A 194 10.04 -22.21 1.92
C LEU A 194 10.27 -20.77 1.47
N LEU A 195 9.34 -20.18 0.73
CA LEU A 195 9.46 -18.82 0.19
C LEU A 195 9.40 -17.78 1.30
N VAL A 196 8.44 -17.95 2.21
CA VAL A 196 8.28 -17.09 3.39
C VAL A 196 9.55 -17.17 4.25
N ARG A 197 10.00 -18.39 4.58
CA ARG A 197 11.18 -18.61 5.39
C ARG A 197 12.45 -18.02 4.78
N ALA A 198 12.68 -18.26 3.49
CA ALA A 198 13.87 -17.78 2.79
C ALA A 198 13.95 -16.25 2.79
N GLN A 199 12.85 -15.56 2.49
CA GLN A 199 12.83 -14.09 2.55
C GLN A 199 12.95 -13.58 3.99
N ALA A 200 12.25 -14.18 4.95
CA ALA A 200 12.33 -13.78 6.36
C ALA A 200 13.74 -13.94 6.93
N GLU A 201 14.47 -14.99 6.52
CA GLU A 201 15.85 -15.21 6.95
C GLU A 201 16.81 -14.16 6.41
N TYR A 202 16.70 -13.82 5.12
CA TYR A 202 17.48 -12.74 4.54
C TYR A 202 17.21 -11.40 5.24
N GLU A 203 15.93 -11.03 5.40
CA GLU A 203 15.52 -9.78 6.05
C GLU A 203 15.99 -9.70 7.51
N PHE A 204 15.85 -10.78 8.28
CA PHE A 204 16.33 -10.82 9.65
C PHE A 204 17.85 -10.65 9.72
N ASN A 205 18.61 -11.36 8.89
CA ASN A 205 20.08 -11.26 8.90
C ASN A 205 20.54 -9.86 8.46
N PHE A 206 19.78 -9.19 7.57
CA PHE A 206 20.02 -7.80 7.21
C PHE A 206 19.80 -6.86 8.38
N LEU A 207 18.70 -7.04 9.13
CA LEU A 207 18.41 -6.26 10.32
C LEU A 207 19.44 -6.49 11.44
N ASP A 208 19.84 -7.74 11.65
CA ASP A 208 20.86 -8.11 12.63
C ASP A 208 22.22 -7.48 12.29
N LEU A 209 22.61 -7.51 11.02
CA LEU A 209 23.81 -6.82 10.55
C LEU A 209 23.75 -5.31 10.79
N ASN A 210 22.59 -4.68 10.52
CA ASN A 210 22.41 -3.25 10.80
C ASN A 210 22.49 -2.95 12.29
N LYS A 211 21.83 -3.75 13.14
CA LYS A 211 21.90 -3.64 14.60
C LYS A 211 23.34 -3.73 15.10
N ARG A 212 24.06 -4.78 14.70
CA ARG A 212 25.48 -5.00 15.05
C ARG A 212 26.37 -3.87 14.56
N ARG A 213 26.10 -3.28 13.39
CA ARG A 213 26.88 -2.13 12.90
C ARG A 213 26.90 -0.99 13.91
N PHE A 214 25.78 -0.69 14.54
CA PHE A 214 25.67 0.38 15.54
C PHE A 214 26.20 -0.06 16.91
N GLN A 215 25.80 -1.25 17.38
CA GLN A 215 26.20 -1.74 18.70
C GLN A 215 27.71 -2.03 18.82
N GLU A 216 28.33 -2.55 17.76
CA GLU A 216 29.74 -2.94 17.73
C GLU A 216 30.65 -1.82 17.16
N ASN A 217 30.09 -0.65 16.81
CA ASN A 217 30.81 0.42 16.08
C ASN A 217 31.55 -0.10 14.83
N MET A 218 30.90 -0.98 14.06
CA MET A 218 31.51 -1.66 12.92
C MET A 218 31.96 -0.65 11.86
N CYS A 219 33.20 -0.79 11.39
CA CYS A 219 33.72 0.11 10.37
C CYS A 219 32.99 -0.09 9.03
N LYS A 220 32.92 0.98 8.21
CA LYS A 220 32.20 0.98 6.93
C LYS A 220 32.69 -0.10 5.96
N SER A 221 33.99 -0.42 5.96
CA SER A 221 34.56 -1.47 5.11
C SER A 221 34.12 -2.86 5.53
N ASP A 222 34.06 -3.16 6.83
CA ASP A 222 33.67 -4.47 7.32
C ASP A 222 32.17 -4.70 7.15
N TYR A 223 31.35 -3.67 7.39
CA TYR A 223 29.92 -3.72 7.08
C TYR A 223 29.68 -4.03 5.61
N ARG A 224 30.39 -3.37 4.69
CA ARG A 224 30.27 -3.63 3.24
C ARG A 224 30.68 -5.06 2.87
N LYS A 225 31.71 -5.63 3.51
CA LYS A 225 32.13 -7.02 3.29
C LYS A 225 31.04 -8.00 3.75
N GLN A 226 30.52 -7.82 4.97
CA GLN A 226 29.47 -8.67 5.52
C GLN A 226 28.17 -8.55 4.71
N LYS A 227 27.78 -7.33 4.34
CA LYS A 227 26.63 -7.09 3.46
C LYS A 227 26.79 -7.82 2.13
N LYS A 228 27.96 -7.74 1.48
CA LYS A 228 28.22 -8.46 0.22
C LYS A 228 28.15 -9.99 0.38
N ILE A 229 28.46 -10.54 1.55
CA ILE A 229 28.28 -11.97 1.83
C ILE A 229 26.79 -12.29 1.96
N LEU A 230 26.04 -11.47 2.71
CA LEU A 230 24.60 -11.59 2.89
C LEU A 230 23.82 -11.43 1.56
N ASP A 231 24.22 -10.49 0.70
CA ASP A 231 23.59 -10.27 -0.60
C ASP A 231 23.63 -11.54 -1.49
N LYS A 232 24.57 -12.47 -1.25
CA LYS A 232 24.61 -13.76 -1.96
C LYS A 232 23.54 -14.75 -1.52
N SER A 233 22.96 -14.56 -0.34
CA SER A 233 21.85 -15.38 0.17
C SER A 233 20.50 -14.69 -0.01
N GLN A 234 20.44 -13.61 -0.80
CA GLN A 234 19.17 -12.97 -1.13
C GLN A 234 18.27 -13.97 -1.87
N PRO A 235 16.99 -14.13 -1.48
CA PRO A 235 16.08 -15.01 -2.19
C PRO A 235 15.87 -14.52 -3.62
N PHE A 236 15.78 -15.46 -4.56
CA PHE A 236 15.51 -15.12 -5.95
C PHE A 236 14.11 -14.52 -6.12
N LEU A 237 13.12 -15.05 -5.38
CA LEU A 237 11.74 -14.58 -5.37
C LEU A 237 11.43 -13.95 -4.01
N CYS A 238 11.02 -12.68 -4.06
CA CYS A 238 10.47 -11.95 -2.93
C CYS A 238 8.99 -11.63 -3.19
N PHE A 239 8.22 -11.40 -2.13
CA PHE A 239 6.80 -11.09 -2.27
C PHE A 239 6.54 -9.89 -3.20
N SER A 240 7.28 -8.78 -3.06
CA SER A 240 7.13 -7.60 -3.94
C SER A 240 7.34 -7.92 -5.41
N GLN A 241 8.33 -8.75 -5.74
CA GLN A 241 8.62 -9.13 -7.13
C GLN A 241 7.47 -9.94 -7.72
N ILE A 242 6.91 -10.89 -6.93
CA ILE A 242 5.72 -11.66 -7.32
C ILE A 242 4.51 -10.75 -7.45
N ALA A 243 4.21 -9.92 -6.45
CA ALA A 243 3.07 -9.02 -6.43
C ALA A 243 3.09 -8.07 -7.64
N ASN A 244 4.24 -7.47 -7.95
CA ASN A 244 4.40 -6.61 -9.12
C ASN A 244 4.24 -7.40 -10.43
N SER A 245 4.87 -8.57 -10.55
CA SER A 245 4.77 -9.40 -11.75
C SER A 245 3.34 -9.88 -12.00
N PHE A 246 2.63 -10.26 -10.93
CA PHE A 246 1.24 -10.71 -11.01
C PHE A 246 0.29 -9.54 -11.31
N THR A 247 0.51 -8.36 -10.73
CA THR A 247 -0.25 -7.15 -11.05
C THR A 247 -0.11 -6.81 -12.55
N ASN A 248 1.11 -6.91 -13.10
CA ASN A 248 1.34 -6.70 -14.53
C ASN A 248 0.68 -7.79 -15.38
N TYR A 249 0.70 -9.05 -14.92
CA TYR A 249 -0.02 -10.14 -15.57
C TYR A 249 -1.52 -9.85 -15.61
N MET A 250 -2.13 -9.49 -14.48
CA MET A 250 -3.54 -9.12 -14.41
C MET A 250 -3.88 -8.00 -15.40
N HIS A 251 -3.09 -6.93 -15.44
CA HIS A 251 -3.29 -5.84 -16.39
C HIS A 251 -3.20 -6.31 -17.85
N ASN A 252 -2.16 -7.06 -18.20
CA ASN A 252 -1.98 -7.57 -19.57
C ASN A 252 -3.07 -8.56 -20.02
N GLN A 253 -3.72 -9.23 -19.07
CA GLN A 253 -4.83 -10.15 -19.31
C GLN A 253 -6.21 -9.49 -19.14
N ASN A 254 -6.27 -8.17 -18.88
CA ASN A 254 -7.51 -7.44 -18.54
C ASN A 254 -8.30 -8.07 -17.38
N LEU A 255 -7.59 -8.62 -16.38
CA LEU A 255 -8.18 -9.17 -15.17
C LEU A 255 -8.22 -8.09 -14.09
N SER A 256 -9.40 -7.84 -13.51
CA SER A 256 -9.58 -6.92 -12.40
C SER A 256 -9.77 -7.62 -11.05
N THR A 257 -9.94 -8.94 -11.07
CA THR A 257 -10.11 -9.81 -9.89
C THR A 257 -9.25 -11.06 -10.06
N TYR A 258 -8.97 -11.73 -8.96
CA TYR A 258 -8.31 -13.03 -8.95
C TYR A 258 -8.76 -13.83 -7.72
N ILE A 259 -8.58 -15.14 -7.75
CA ILE A 259 -8.65 -16.01 -6.59
C ILE A 259 -7.25 -16.45 -6.16
N ILE A 260 -7.08 -16.81 -4.89
CA ILE A 260 -5.77 -17.22 -4.33
C ILE A 260 -5.10 -18.32 -5.17
N GLN A 261 -5.86 -19.30 -5.66
CA GLN A 261 -5.33 -20.39 -6.47
C GLN A 261 -4.66 -19.91 -7.76
N GLU A 262 -5.17 -18.85 -8.41
CA GLU A 262 -4.57 -18.29 -9.62
C GLU A 262 -3.21 -17.65 -9.32
N LEU A 263 -3.10 -16.97 -8.17
CA LEU A 263 -1.84 -16.42 -7.69
C LEU A 263 -0.84 -17.52 -7.31
N GLU A 264 -1.29 -18.59 -6.65
CA GLU A 264 -0.46 -19.75 -6.32
C GLU A 264 0.10 -20.42 -7.60
N ASN A 265 -0.76 -20.70 -8.58
CA ASN A 265 -0.34 -21.27 -9.86
C ASN A 265 0.71 -20.38 -10.55
N PHE A 266 0.50 -19.05 -10.55
CA PHE A 266 1.47 -18.11 -11.10
C PHE A 266 2.82 -18.16 -10.37
N ILE A 267 2.82 -18.28 -9.04
CA ILE A 267 4.05 -18.40 -8.25
C ILE A 267 4.78 -19.71 -8.57
N GLU A 268 4.06 -20.83 -8.69
CA GLU A 268 4.62 -22.13 -9.03
C GLU A 268 5.28 -22.12 -10.42
N GLU A 269 4.61 -21.57 -11.43
CA GLU A 269 5.17 -21.39 -12.77
C GLU A 269 6.44 -20.54 -12.74
N LYS A 270 6.45 -19.45 -11.97
CA LYS A 270 7.65 -18.62 -11.82
C LYS A 270 8.78 -19.37 -11.14
N HIS A 271 8.48 -20.18 -10.13
CA HIS A 271 9.49 -20.95 -9.40
C HIS A 271 10.11 -22.09 -10.24
N GLN A 272 9.34 -22.71 -11.14
CA GLN A 272 9.85 -23.77 -12.03
C GLN A 272 10.80 -23.24 -13.12
N ASN A 273 10.71 -21.95 -13.45
CA ASN A 273 11.52 -21.31 -14.49
C ASN A 273 12.86 -20.75 -13.96
N LEU A 274 13.27 -21.14 -12.75
CA LEU A 274 14.49 -20.71 -12.06
C LEU A 274 15.49 -21.85 -11.89
#